data_AF-X1SFR8-F1
#
_entry.id   AF-X1SFR8-F1
#
_cell.length_a   1.000
_cell.length_b   1.000
_cell.length_c   1.000
_cell.angle_alpha   90.00
_cell.angle_beta   90.00
_cell.angle_gamma   90.00
#
_symmetry.space_group_name_H-M   'P 1'
#
loop_
_entity.id
_entity.type
_entity.pdbx_description
1 polymer ?
#
loop_
_entity_poly.entity_id
_entity_poly.type
_entity_poly.pdbx_seq_one_letter_code
_entity_poly.pdbx_strand_id
1 'polypeptide(L)' 'LIGFKPIEVTLLPAGVFTNYKNQRQAEGAELVHLKPPHINPSDKVLSSLGAKAGAVPEVEVAVEDKAMVGR' A
#
# COMPACT_ATOMS: atom_id res chain seq x y z
N LEU A 1 0.71 5.82 34.89
CA LEU A 1 -0.07 5.61 33.65
C LEU A 1 0.59 4.52 32.84
N ILE A 2 -0.16 3.48 32.49
CA ILE A 2 0.26 2.36 31.64
C ILE A 2 0.57 2.86 30.21
N GLY A 3 1.65 2.35 29.60
CA GLY A 3 2.16 2.77 28.29
C GLY A 3 1.22 2.45 27.13
N PHE A 4 0.17 3.25 27.00
CA PHE A 4 -0.84 3.13 25.96
C PHE A 4 -0.24 3.47 24.59
N LYS A 5 -0.33 2.53 23.65
CA LYS A 5 -0.02 2.75 22.24
C LYS A 5 -1.34 2.71 21.45
N PRO A 6 -1.81 3.84 20.92
CA PRO A 6 -3.01 3.90 20.10
C PRO A 6 -2.90 3.00 18.87
N ILE A 7 -4.05 2.55 18.38
CA ILE A 7 -4.12 1.78 17.12
C ILE A 7 -4.00 2.76 15.96
N GLU A 8 -3.03 2.52 15.08
CA GLU A 8 -2.90 3.23 13.82
C GLU A 8 -3.76 2.54 12.74
N VAL A 9 -4.54 3.33 12.02
CA VAL A 9 -5.39 2.85 10.92
C VAL A 9 -5.04 3.61 9.64
N THR A 10 -4.94 2.89 8.53
CA THR A 10 -4.69 3.48 7.21
C THR A 10 -5.88 3.19 6.31
N LEU A 11 -6.47 4.24 5.74
CA LEU A 11 -7.52 4.09 4.73
C LEU A 11 -6.87 3.75 3.39
N LEU A 12 -7.26 2.61 2.81
CA LEU A 12 -6.75 2.18 1.52
C LEU A 12 -7.61 2.72 0.38
N PRO A 13 -7.02 3.04 -0.78
CA PRO A 13 -7.76 3.39 -1.99
C PRO A 13 -8.78 2.31 -2.39
N ALA A 14 -9.83 2.73 -3.08
CA ALA A 14 -10.81 1.79 -3.63
C ALA A 14 -10.15 0.82 -4.62
N GLY A 15 -10.59 -0.44 -4.63
CA GLY A 15 -10.12 -1.46 -5.57
C GLY A 15 -8.80 -2.14 -5.21
N VAL A 16 -8.12 -1.75 -4.13
CA VAL A 16 -6.84 -2.35 -3.69
C VAL A 16 -6.92 -3.87 -3.54
N PHE A 17 -7.97 -4.40 -2.89
CA PHE A 17 -8.14 -5.84 -2.72
C PHE A 17 -8.45 -6.58 -4.04
N THR A 18 -9.08 -5.90 -5.01
CA THR A 18 -9.28 -6.46 -6.35
C THR A 18 -7.96 -6.56 -7.08
N ASN A 19 -7.12 -5.52 -7.01
CA ASN A 19 -5.79 -5.53 -7.59
C ASN A 19 -4.91 -6.64 -6.98
N TYR A 20 -4.92 -6.78 -5.65
CA TYR A 20 -4.22 -7.85 -4.95
C TYR A 20 -4.62 -9.25 -5.47
N LYS A 21 -5.93 -9.51 -5.60
CA LYS A 21 -6.42 -10.79 -6.16
C LYS A 21 -5.91 -11.03 -7.58
N ASN A 22 -5.99 -10.02 -8.44
CA ASN A 22 -5.54 -10.15 -9.83
C ASN A 22 -4.04 -10.45 -9.91
N GLN A 23 -3.22 -9.77 -9.09
CA GLN A 23 -1.79 -10.03 -9.00
C GLN A 23 -1.50 -11.47 -8.54
N ARG A 24 -2.16 -11.92 -7.47
CA ARG A 24 -1.99 -13.29 -6.95
C ARG A 24 -2.44 -14.35 -7.97
N GLN A 25 -3.50 -14.09 -8.71
CA GLN A 25 -3.96 -14.97 -9.79
C GLN A 25 -2.93 -15.05 -10.93
N ALA A 26 -2.33 -13.93 -11.32
CA ALA A 26 -1.28 -13.89 -12.35
C ALA A 26 -0.01 -14.63 -11.91
N GLU A 27 0.28 -14.67 -10.60
CA GLU A 27 1.36 -15.46 -10.01
C GLU A 27 1.06 -16.97 -9.95
N GLY A 28 -0.14 -17.40 -10.39
CA GLY A 28 -0.57 -18.81 -10.36
C GLY A 28 -1.08 -19.27 -9.00
N ALA A 29 -1.46 -18.34 -8.10
CA ALA A 29 -2.03 -18.71 -6.82
C ALA A 29 -3.38 -19.42 -7.01
N GLU A 30 -3.57 -20.54 -6.31
CA GLU A 30 -4.87 -21.21 -6.23
C GLU A 30 -5.97 -20.27 -5.69
N LEU A 31 -7.22 -20.52 -6.09
CA LEU A 31 -8.38 -19.72 -5.73
C LEU A 31 -8.55 -19.51 -4.20
N VAL A 32 -8.03 -20.44 -3.39
CA VAL A 32 -8.07 -20.40 -1.93
C VAL A 32 -7.07 -19.38 -1.34
N HIS A 33 -6.00 -19.04 -2.08
CA HIS A 33 -4.90 -18.16 -1.66
C HIS A 33 -5.00 -16.72 -2.23
N LEU A 34 -6.16 -16.35 -2.78
CA LEU A 34 -6.40 -15.03 -3.38
C LEU A 34 -6.62 -13.91 -2.35
N LYS A 35 -6.94 -14.27 -1.09
CA LYS A 35 -7.24 -13.30 -0.03
C LYS A 35 -5.98 -13.02 0.80
N PRO A 36 -5.67 -11.75 1.14
CA PRO A 36 -4.57 -11.45 2.05
C PRO A 36 -4.90 -11.93 3.48
N PRO A 37 -3.91 -12.29 4.30
CA PRO A 37 -4.12 -12.59 5.73
C PRO A 37 -4.68 -11.38 6.49
N HIS A 38 -5.64 -11.61 7.38
CA HIS A 38 -6.26 -10.55 8.18
C HIS A 38 -5.56 -10.31 9.53
N ILE A 39 -4.77 -11.27 10.00
CA ILE A 39 -3.99 -11.19 11.24
C ILE A 39 -2.52 -11.32 10.86
N ASN A 40 -1.69 -10.40 11.35
CA ASN A 40 -0.24 -10.37 11.14
C ASN A 40 0.18 -10.62 9.67
N PRO A 41 -0.30 -9.81 8.71
CA PRO A 41 0.17 -9.90 7.33
C PRO A 41 1.68 -9.60 7.28
N SER A 42 2.38 -10.22 6.33
CA SER A 42 3.78 -9.89 6.09
C SER A 42 3.94 -8.51 5.45
N ASP A 43 5.11 -7.89 5.61
CA ASP A 43 5.41 -6.57 5.04
C ASP A 43 5.26 -6.55 3.52
N LYS A 44 5.54 -7.67 2.85
CA LYS A 44 5.32 -7.84 1.41
C LYS A 44 3.84 -7.68 1.04
N VAL A 45 2.94 -8.28 1.83
CA VAL A 45 1.49 -8.16 1.63
C VAL A 45 1.04 -6.73 1.92
N LEU A 46 1.50 -6.11 2.99
CA LEU A 46 1.16 -4.71 3.32
C LEU A 46 1.60 -3.75 2.20
N SER A 47 2.82 -3.94 1.69
CA SER A 47 3.36 -3.14 0.59
C SER A 47 2.52 -3.30 -0.68
N SER A 48 2.07 -4.51 -1.01
CA SER A 48 1.19 -4.74 -2.17
C SER A 48 -0.20 -4.08 -2.04
N LEU A 49 -0.66 -3.85 -0.80
CA LEU A 49 -1.91 -3.15 -0.52
C LEU A 49 -1.74 -1.63 -0.54
N GLY A 50 -0.52 -1.12 -0.77
CA GLY A 50 -0.21 0.30 -0.65
C GLY A 50 -0.36 0.81 0.79
N ALA A 51 -0.43 -0.10 1.77
CA ALA A 51 -0.34 0.27 3.16
C ALA A 51 1.12 0.66 3.41
N LYS A 52 1.38 1.96 3.52
CA LYS A 52 2.70 2.46 3.93
C LYS A 52 2.89 2.04 5.38
N ALA A 53 3.57 0.92 5.62
CA ALA A 53 3.98 0.53 6.96
C ALA A 53 4.96 1.60 7.46
N GLY A 54 4.46 2.57 8.23
CA GLY A 54 5.23 3.56 8.97
C GLY A 54 6.44 4.16 8.25
N ALA A 55 6.23 4.82 7.10
CA ALA A 55 7.25 5.72 6.56
C ALA A 55 6.76 7.16 6.69
N VAL A 56 7.28 7.82 7.73
CA VAL A 56 7.31 9.27 7.94
C VAL A 56 7.53 9.96 6.58
N PRO A 57 6.63 10.86 6.12
CA PRO A 57 6.91 11.64 4.94
C PRO A 57 7.71 12.87 5.35
N GLU A 58 9.03 12.85 5.15
CA GLU A 58 9.74 14.07 4.82
C GLU A 58 9.80 14.10 3.29
N VAL A 59 8.88 14.86 2.71
CA VAL A 59 8.89 15.18 1.27
C VAL A 59 8.88 16.71 1.21
N GLU A 60 10.08 17.28 1.05
CA GLU A 60 10.24 18.62 0.50
C GLU A 60 9.69 18.60 -0.93
N VAL A 61 8.61 19.35 -1.15
CA VAL A 61 8.04 19.59 -2.47
C VAL A 61 8.73 20.82 -3.05
N ALA A 62 9.76 20.60 -3.88
CA ALA A 62 10.23 21.61 -4.82
C ALA A 62 9.42 21.46 -6.11
N VAL A 63 8.51 22.41 -6.35
CA VAL A 63 7.88 22.63 -7.65
C VAL A 63 8.75 23.57 -8.46
N GLU A 64 9.23 23.12 -9.62
CA GLU A 64 9.58 24.02 -10.72
C GLU A 64 8.92 23.53 -12.00
N ASP A 65 7.81 24.18 -12.34
CA ASP A 65 7.21 24.17 -13.67
C ASP A 65 8.03 25.07 -14.61
N LYS A 66 8.51 24.51 -15.73
CA LYS A 66 8.47 25.26 -17.01
C LYS A 66 8.61 24.39 -18.26
N ALA A 67 7.46 24.19 -18.89
CA ALA A 67 7.13 24.35 -20.31
C ALA A 67 8.12 23.86 -21.40
N MET A 68 7.60 22.91 -22.17
CA MET A 68 8.01 22.47 -23.52
C MET A 68 7.66 23.50 -24.61
N VAL A 69 8.61 23.80 -25.51
CA VAL A 69 8.47 24.18 -26.94
C VAL A 69 9.85 23.90 -27.55
N GLY A 70 10.08 23.24 -28.69
CA GLY A 70 9.25 22.76 -29.79
C GLY A 70 10.03 22.97 -31.10
N ARG A 71 10.47 21.86 -31.74
CA ARG A 71 11.16 21.68 -33.05
C ARG A 71 12.59 22.19 -33.21
#